data_AF-A0A8T5PP58-F1
#
_entry.id   AF-A0A8T5PP58-F1
#
_cell.length_a   1.000
_cell.length_b   1.000
_cell.length_c   1.000
_cell.angle_alpha   90.00
_cell.angle_beta   90.00
_cell.angle_gamma   90.00
#
_symmetry.space_group_name_H-M   'P 1'
#
loop_
_entity.id
_entity.type
_entity.pdbx_description
1 polymer ?
#
loop_
_entity_poly.entity_id
_entity_poly.type
_entity_poly.pdbx_seq_one_letter_code
_entity_poly.pdbx_strand_id
1 'polypeptide(L)'
;MLCNVNEVVLDSDQRLKHINHLRQVEGLTDENIRKLIEKYKNLLTENAGKGSTVAFLNDILDHLDKTGYIESPDSCYSGLALTGVKGAEKDALLEDHFLIKEAIQEGGVQKNYDPAEAPFNPQEQLVGEPQEVSDIDTLMVISSMFFTGTNLAASTGLGTEIRTANIYNKFPIEFVKKGIYVSRMGTGARRVIVLEYQDLKKQKPQVVDVIGRLREFSPGVGTCPVHGNTLVGFRDGQTTCLPGLIQKEFPQFNYDFSHYQK
;
A
#
# COMPACT_ATOMS: atom_id res chain seq x y z
N MET A 1 26.94 5.25 11.20
CA MET A 1 27.51 4.68 9.96
C MET A 1 26.45 4.85 8.88
N LEU A 2 26.63 5.83 7.98
CA LEU A 2 25.78 6.02 6.81
C LEU A 2 26.12 4.86 5.87
N CYS A 3 25.13 4.04 5.50
CA CYS A 3 25.36 2.95 4.56
C CYS A 3 25.70 3.58 3.20
N ASN A 4 26.93 3.40 2.72
CA ASN A 4 27.27 3.66 1.33
C ASN A 4 26.39 2.72 0.48
N VAL A 5 25.30 3.27 -0.02
CA VAL A 5 24.53 2.67 -1.10
C VAL A 5 25.49 2.65 -2.28
N ASN A 6 26.01 1.47 -2.64
CA ASN A 6 26.69 1.33 -3.92
C ASN A 6 25.66 1.72 -4.98
N GLU A 7 25.81 2.91 -5.57
CA GLU A 7 24.91 3.46 -6.58
C GLU A 7 24.92 2.57 -7.81
N VAL A 8 24.05 1.55 -7.79
CA VAL A 8 23.34 1.16 -8.99
C VAL A 8 21.94 1.70 -8.80
N VAL A 9 21.83 3.03 -8.90
CA VAL A 9 20.59 3.61 -9.41
C VAL A 9 20.48 2.99 -10.80
N LEU A 10 19.53 2.06 -10.99
CA LEU A 10 19.17 1.65 -12.35
C LEU A 10 19.04 2.94 -13.14
N ASP A 11 19.81 3.08 -14.22
CA ASP A 11 19.69 4.19 -15.17
C ASP A 11 18.19 4.48 -15.31
N SER A 12 17.79 5.75 -15.08
CA SER A 12 16.39 6.14 -14.96
C SER A 12 15.54 5.58 -16.10
N ASP A 13 16.14 5.43 -17.28
CA ASP A 13 15.56 4.84 -18.47
C ASP A 13 15.34 3.32 -18.36
N GLN A 14 16.29 2.56 -17.79
CA GLN A 14 16.13 1.13 -17.53
C GLN A 14 15.07 0.86 -16.46
N ARG A 15 15.02 1.70 -15.41
CA ARG A 15 13.98 1.63 -14.38
C ARG A 15 12.60 1.91 -14.96
N LEU A 16 12.47 2.98 -15.75
CA LEU A 16 11.22 3.33 -16.40
C LEU A 16 10.77 2.25 -17.39
N LYS A 17 11.71 1.66 -18.16
CA LYS A 17 11.44 0.48 -19.01
C LYS A 17 10.95 -0.71 -18.21
N HIS A 18 11.55 -1.02 -17.06
CA HIS A 18 11.12 -2.13 -16.22
C HIS A 18 9.74 -1.92 -15.60
N ILE A 19 9.46 -0.72 -15.08
CA ILE A 19 8.14 -0.35 -14.55
C ILE A 19 7.09 -0.40 -15.65
N ASN A 20 7.39 0.16 -16.83
CA ASN A 20 6.48 0.13 -17.97
C ASN A 20 6.22 -1.28 -18.47
N HIS A 21 7.24 -2.15 -18.47
CA HIS A 21 7.07 -3.56 -18.80
C HIS A 21 6.16 -4.27 -17.78
N LEU A 22 6.36 -4.07 -16.47
CA LEU A 22 5.49 -4.65 -15.44
C LEU A 22 4.05 -4.14 -15.58
N ARG A 23 3.86 -2.84 -15.84
CA ARG A 23 2.54 -2.26 -16.12
C ARG A 23 1.87 -2.92 -17.32
N GLN A 24 2.61 -3.15 -18.40
CA GLN A 24 2.10 -3.84 -19.59
C GLN A 24 1.69 -5.28 -19.28
N VAL A 25 2.51 -6.04 -18.56
CA VAL A 25 2.23 -7.44 -18.19
C VAL A 25 0.97 -7.55 -17.33
N GLU A 26 0.76 -6.59 -16.41
CA GLU A 26 -0.43 -6.55 -15.55
C GLU A 26 -1.65 -5.86 -16.20
N GLY A 27 -1.54 -5.40 -17.44
CA GLY A 27 -2.61 -4.66 -18.10
C GLY A 27 -2.89 -3.27 -17.49
N LEU A 28 -1.99 -2.75 -16.66
CA LEU A 28 -2.08 -1.44 -15.99
C LEU A 28 -1.39 -0.33 -16.82
N THR A 29 -1.65 -0.29 -18.12
CA THR A 29 -1.13 0.77 -18.99
C THR A 29 -1.90 2.07 -18.77
N ASP A 30 -1.29 3.22 -19.06
CA ASP A 30 -1.95 4.52 -18.94
C ASP A 30 -3.26 4.57 -19.76
N GLU A 31 -3.29 3.93 -20.94
CA GLU A 31 -4.50 3.81 -21.76
C GLU A 31 -5.59 2.98 -21.05
N ASN A 32 -5.22 1.85 -20.45
CA ASN A 32 -6.18 1.01 -19.75
C ASN A 32 -6.71 1.69 -18.48
N ILE A 33 -5.87 2.42 -17.75
CA ILE A 33 -6.33 3.19 -16.60
C ILE A 33 -7.25 4.32 -17.05
N ARG A 34 -6.97 5.02 -18.16
CA ARG A 34 -7.90 6.01 -18.73
C ARG A 34 -9.24 5.36 -19.10
N LYS A 35 -9.23 4.21 -19.77
CA LYS A 35 -10.47 3.47 -20.08
C LYS A 35 -11.24 3.08 -18.82
N LEU A 36 -10.52 2.70 -17.76
CA LEU A 36 -11.11 2.34 -16.48
C LEU A 36 -11.77 3.56 -15.80
N ILE A 37 -11.06 4.69 -15.75
CA ILE A 37 -11.56 5.99 -15.29
C ILE A 37 -12.85 6.35 -16.05
N GLU A 38 -12.84 6.29 -17.38
CA GLU A 38 -14.01 6.61 -18.21
C GLU A 38 -15.17 5.64 -18.00
N LYS A 39 -14.91 4.33 -17.87
CA LYS A 39 -15.93 3.32 -17.50
C LYS A 39 -16.67 3.74 -16.23
N TYR A 40 -15.93 4.11 -15.18
CA TYR A 40 -16.56 4.50 -13.90
C TYR A 40 -17.19 5.90 -13.95
N LYS A 41 -16.65 6.86 -14.71
CA LYS A 41 -17.33 8.16 -14.98
C LYS A 41 -18.71 7.97 -15.62
N ASN A 42 -18.82 7.05 -16.58
CA ASN A 42 -20.09 6.74 -17.23
C ASN A 42 -21.07 6.06 -16.26
N LEU A 43 -20.61 5.06 -15.50
CA LEU A 43 -21.43 4.41 -14.46
C LEU A 43 -21.96 5.40 -13.41
N LEU A 44 -21.16 6.40 -13.05
CA LEU A 44 -21.56 7.47 -12.15
C LEU A 44 -22.66 8.36 -12.73
N THR A 45 -22.51 8.74 -13.99
CA THR A 45 -23.48 9.57 -14.70
C THR A 45 -24.82 8.84 -14.83
N GLU A 46 -24.79 7.52 -15.07
CA GLU A 46 -25.98 6.67 -15.15
C GLU A 46 -26.68 6.44 -13.79
N ASN A 47 -25.94 6.53 -12.68
CA ASN A 47 -26.44 6.28 -11.32
C ASN A 47 -26.57 7.55 -10.45
N ALA A 48 -26.61 8.74 -11.07
CA ALA A 48 -26.72 10.03 -10.42
C ALA A 48 -28.01 10.13 -9.56
N GLY A 49 -27.89 9.73 -8.29
CA GLY A 49 -29.01 9.58 -7.35
C GLY A 49 -28.68 8.71 -6.13
N LYS A 50 -27.58 7.95 -6.14
CA LYS A 50 -27.11 7.13 -5.00
C LYS A 50 -25.88 7.80 -4.34
N GLY A 51 -26.14 8.60 -3.31
CA GLY A 51 -25.28 9.71 -2.87
C GLY A 51 -23.88 9.43 -2.30
N SER A 52 -23.55 8.20 -1.85
CA SER A 52 -22.21 7.91 -1.27
C SER A 52 -21.20 7.40 -2.31
N THR A 53 -21.60 6.44 -3.15
CA THR A 53 -20.78 5.89 -4.26
C THR A 53 -20.37 6.96 -5.26
N VAL A 54 -21.29 7.88 -5.58
CA VAL A 54 -21.06 8.96 -6.54
C VAL A 54 -20.07 10.00 -6.00
N ALA A 55 -20.15 10.35 -4.72
CA ALA A 55 -19.21 11.28 -4.10
C ALA A 55 -17.79 10.69 -3.99
N PHE A 56 -17.67 9.41 -3.62
CA PHE A 56 -16.39 8.71 -3.50
C PHE A 56 -15.65 8.62 -4.85
N LEU A 57 -16.33 8.13 -5.89
CA LEU A 57 -15.73 8.03 -7.22
C LEU A 57 -15.45 9.41 -7.84
N ASN A 58 -16.29 10.43 -7.60
CA ASN A 58 -15.98 11.79 -8.03
C ASN A 58 -14.72 12.35 -7.36
N ASP A 59 -14.46 12.10 -6.07
CA ASP A 59 -13.20 12.51 -5.42
C ASP A 59 -12.00 11.83 -6.06
N ILE A 60 -12.11 10.55 -6.41
CA ILE A 60 -11.04 9.78 -7.07
C ILE A 60 -10.78 10.31 -8.48
N LEU A 61 -11.84 10.53 -9.26
CA LEU A 61 -11.74 10.95 -10.65
C LEU A 61 -11.29 12.41 -10.76
N ASP A 62 -11.78 13.29 -9.89
CA ASP A 62 -11.32 14.68 -9.79
C ASP A 62 -9.85 14.74 -9.35
N HIS A 63 -9.44 13.86 -8.44
CA HIS A 63 -8.02 13.72 -8.06
C HIS A 63 -7.17 13.26 -9.24
N LEU A 64 -7.58 12.21 -9.96
CA LEU A 64 -6.85 11.67 -11.12
C LEU A 64 -6.79 12.66 -12.30
N ASP A 65 -7.87 13.41 -12.55
CA ASP A 65 -7.94 14.43 -13.61
C ASP A 65 -7.07 15.66 -13.28
N LYS A 66 -7.08 16.14 -12.02
CA LYS A 66 -6.27 17.30 -11.59
C LYS A 66 -4.78 17.00 -11.53
N THR A 67 -4.44 15.77 -11.18
CA THR A 67 -3.05 15.38 -10.97
C THR A 67 -2.43 14.73 -12.19
N GLY A 68 -3.21 14.33 -13.20
CA GLY A 68 -2.67 13.61 -14.35
C GLY A 68 -1.86 12.38 -13.95
N TYR A 69 -2.35 11.64 -12.94
CA TYR A 69 -1.68 10.53 -12.23
C TYR A 69 -0.66 10.91 -11.14
N ILE A 70 -0.49 12.19 -10.80
CA ILE A 70 0.39 12.58 -9.69
C ILE A 70 -0.24 12.09 -8.37
N GLU A 71 0.47 11.17 -7.73
CA GLU A 71 0.18 10.60 -6.42
C GLU A 71 -0.19 11.71 -5.44
N SER A 72 -1.30 11.57 -4.69
CA SER A 72 -1.51 12.48 -3.57
C SER A 72 -0.46 12.14 -2.52
N PRO A 73 0.51 13.02 -2.20
CA PRO A 73 1.57 12.70 -1.26
C PRO A 73 1.04 12.40 0.15
N ASP A 74 -0.19 12.86 0.46
CA ASP A 74 -0.86 12.67 1.74
C ASP A 74 -2.07 11.71 1.64
N SER A 75 -1.97 10.65 0.83
CA SER A 75 -2.99 9.59 0.79
C SER A 75 -2.46 8.18 1.06
N CYS A 76 -3.31 7.34 1.62
CA CYS A 76 -3.04 5.92 1.90
C CYS A 76 -4.20 5.04 1.41
N TYR A 77 -3.88 3.88 0.86
CA TYR A 77 -4.82 2.77 0.73
C TYR A 77 -4.57 1.78 1.87
N SER A 78 -5.58 1.55 2.70
CA SER A 78 -5.51 0.59 3.81
C SER A 78 -6.14 -0.73 3.39
N GLY A 79 -5.36 -1.62 2.80
CA GLY A 79 -5.81 -2.95 2.37
C GLY A 79 -6.21 -3.82 3.55
N LEU A 80 -7.28 -4.61 3.36
CA LEU A 80 -7.94 -5.35 4.43
C LEU A 80 -8.23 -6.80 4.02
N ALA A 81 -7.58 -7.74 4.70
CA ALA A 81 -7.65 -9.18 4.42
C ALA A 81 -8.84 -9.87 5.11
N LEU A 82 -10.06 -9.72 4.57
CA LEU A 82 -11.27 -10.29 5.18
C LEU A 82 -11.76 -11.59 4.55
N THR A 83 -11.31 -11.92 3.33
CA THR A 83 -11.79 -13.08 2.60
C THR A 83 -11.47 -14.37 3.36
N GLY A 84 -12.52 -15.05 3.84
CA GLY A 84 -12.40 -16.31 4.57
C GLY A 84 -12.22 -16.19 6.09
N VAL A 85 -12.13 -14.97 6.64
CA VAL A 85 -11.97 -14.78 8.10
C VAL A 85 -13.32 -14.55 8.78
N LYS A 86 -13.57 -15.24 9.90
CA LYS A 86 -14.87 -15.25 10.61
C LYS A 86 -14.72 -15.16 12.13
N GLY A 87 -15.80 -14.75 12.80
CA GLY A 87 -15.88 -14.73 14.26
C GLY A 87 -14.85 -13.81 14.90
N ALA A 88 -14.31 -14.21 16.06
CA ALA A 88 -13.38 -13.40 16.84
C ALA A 88 -12.10 -13.01 16.08
N GLU A 89 -11.65 -13.81 15.10
CA GLU A 89 -10.50 -13.47 14.27
C GLU A 89 -10.80 -12.27 13.36
N LYS A 90 -12.02 -12.19 12.83
CA LYS A 90 -12.47 -11.04 12.03
C LYS A 90 -12.51 -9.79 12.90
N ASP A 91 -13.03 -9.88 14.12
CA ASP A 91 -13.15 -8.74 15.03
C ASP A 91 -11.77 -8.21 15.43
N ALA A 92 -10.81 -9.10 15.73
CA ALA A 92 -9.44 -8.72 16.03
C ALA A 92 -8.73 -8.07 14.82
N LEU A 93 -8.95 -8.57 13.61
CA LEU A 93 -8.45 -7.97 12.36
C LEU A 93 -8.98 -6.57 12.15
N LEU A 94 -10.28 -6.37 12.34
CA LEU A 94 -10.91 -5.06 12.21
C LEU A 94 -10.38 -4.09 13.26
N GLU A 95 -10.23 -4.51 14.52
CA GLU A 95 -9.64 -3.68 15.58
C GLU A 95 -8.22 -3.22 15.20
N ASP A 96 -7.36 -4.17 14.77
CA ASP A 96 -5.99 -3.84 14.36
C ASP A 96 -5.98 -2.91 13.12
N HIS A 97 -6.87 -3.15 12.14
CA HIS A 97 -7.03 -2.30 10.96
C HIS A 97 -7.45 -0.86 11.32
N PHE A 98 -8.43 -0.69 12.21
CA PHE A 98 -8.84 0.64 12.66
C PHE A 98 -7.71 1.37 13.38
N LEU A 99 -6.96 0.70 14.26
CA LEU A 99 -5.81 1.28 14.94
C LEU A 99 -4.70 1.70 13.98
N ILE A 100 -4.46 0.93 12.91
CA ILE A 100 -3.54 1.32 11.83
C ILE A 100 -4.06 2.56 11.11
N LYS A 101 -5.33 2.58 10.69
CA LYS A 101 -5.93 3.76 10.01
C LYS A 101 -5.78 5.03 10.84
N GLU A 102 -6.05 4.95 12.14
CA GLU A 102 -5.84 6.07 13.07
C GLU A 102 -4.38 6.50 13.11
N ALA A 103 -3.43 5.56 13.23
CA ALA A 103 -2.01 5.87 13.25
C ALA A 103 -1.53 6.54 11.94
N ILE A 104 -2.04 6.09 10.80
CA ILE A 104 -1.76 6.68 9.48
C ILE A 104 -2.22 8.14 9.45
N GLN A 105 -3.45 8.41 9.90
CA GLN A 105 -4.02 9.76 9.94
C GLN A 105 -3.29 10.67 10.94
N GLU A 106 -3.00 10.18 12.14
CA GLU A 106 -2.22 10.89 13.16
C GLU A 106 -0.77 11.18 12.69
N GLY A 107 -0.21 10.31 11.84
CA GLY A 107 1.07 10.52 11.14
C GLY A 107 1.02 11.61 10.06
N GLY A 108 -0.14 12.20 9.82
CA GLY A 108 -0.37 13.34 8.94
C GLY A 108 -0.77 12.97 7.51
N VAL A 109 -1.16 11.72 7.25
CA VAL A 109 -1.79 11.34 5.99
C VAL A 109 -3.26 11.77 6.02
N GLN A 110 -3.67 12.64 5.11
CA GLN A 110 -5.00 13.29 5.16
C GLN A 110 -6.12 12.44 4.57
N LYS A 111 -5.83 11.68 3.50
CA LYS A 111 -6.81 10.82 2.82
C LYS A 111 -6.48 9.35 3.11
N ASN A 112 -7.45 8.59 3.61
CA ASN A 112 -7.29 7.16 3.81
C ASN A 112 -8.45 6.42 3.12
N TYR A 113 -8.10 5.61 2.13
CA TYR A 113 -9.04 4.81 1.37
C TYR A 113 -9.12 3.42 1.99
N ASP A 114 -10.31 3.09 2.50
CA ASP A 114 -10.60 1.81 3.14
C ASP A 114 -11.55 0.99 2.25
N PRO A 115 -11.15 -0.21 1.78
CA PRO A 115 -12.04 -1.08 1.03
C PRO A 115 -13.28 -1.50 1.85
N ALA A 116 -13.26 -1.41 3.17
CA ALA A 116 -14.44 -1.62 4.00
C ALA A 116 -15.52 -0.52 3.81
N GLU A 117 -15.16 0.65 3.31
CA GLU A 117 -16.07 1.77 3.04
C GLU A 117 -16.39 1.92 1.54
N ALA A 118 -15.82 1.03 0.70
CA ALA A 118 -15.95 1.10 -0.74
C ALA A 118 -17.37 0.72 -1.23
N PRO A 119 -17.82 1.29 -2.36
CA PRO A 119 -19.18 1.10 -2.89
C PRO A 119 -19.52 -0.35 -3.30
N PHE A 120 -18.52 -1.22 -3.41
CA PHE A 120 -18.69 -2.64 -3.73
C PHE A 120 -18.11 -3.54 -2.63
N ASN A 121 -18.05 -3.05 -1.39
CA ASN A 121 -17.54 -3.84 -0.27
C ASN A 121 -18.33 -5.16 -0.16
N PRO A 122 -17.68 -6.33 -0.35
CA PRO A 122 -18.36 -7.62 -0.31
C PRO A 122 -18.95 -7.96 1.08
N GLN A 123 -18.62 -7.20 2.13
CA GLN A 123 -19.23 -7.33 3.45
C GLN A 123 -20.61 -6.66 3.56
N GLU A 124 -20.84 -5.56 2.84
CA GLU A 124 -22.08 -4.79 2.91
C GLU A 124 -22.99 -5.04 1.70
N GLN A 125 -22.39 -5.27 0.52
CA GLN A 125 -23.10 -5.46 -0.73
C GLN A 125 -22.49 -6.65 -1.50
N LEU A 126 -23.17 -7.78 -1.50
CA LEU A 126 -22.81 -8.99 -2.26
C LEU A 126 -23.03 -8.84 -3.78
N VAL A 127 -23.38 -7.66 -4.27
CA VAL A 127 -23.88 -7.43 -5.64
C VAL A 127 -22.77 -6.99 -6.60
N GLY A 128 -21.62 -6.52 -6.10
CA GLY A 128 -20.48 -6.15 -6.94
C GLY A 128 -19.83 -7.40 -7.54
N GLU A 129 -19.60 -7.39 -8.86
CA GLU A 129 -18.83 -8.46 -9.50
C GLU A 129 -17.36 -8.38 -9.03
N PRO A 130 -16.65 -9.51 -8.88
CA PRO A 130 -15.25 -9.51 -8.43
C PRO A 130 -14.33 -8.58 -9.24
N GLN A 131 -14.61 -8.42 -10.54
CA GLN A 131 -13.87 -7.49 -11.39
C GLN A 131 -14.07 -6.03 -10.99
N GLU A 132 -15.28 -5.64 -10.56
CA GLU A 132 -15.57 -4.25 -10.18
C GLU A 132 -14.87 -3.88 -8.87
N VAL A 133 -14.85 -4.79 -7.90
CA VAL A 133 -14.08 -4.64 -6.65
C VAL A 133 -12.59 -4.47 -6.99
N SER A 134 -12.04 -5.38 -7.79
CA SER A 134 -10.63 -5.34 -8.20
C SER A 134 -10.26 -4.06 -8.95
N ASP A 135 -11.13 -3.59 -9.84
CA ASP A 135 -10.94 -2.37 -10.61
C ASP A 135 -10.85 -1.14 -9.69
N ILE A 136 -11.78 -1.02 -8.74
CA ILE A 136 -11.81 0.09 -7.79
C ILE A 136 -10.58 0.04 -6.88
N ASP A 137 -10.29 -1.09 -6.26
CA ASP A 137 -9.11 -1.23 -5.39
C ASP A 137 -7.82 -0.88 -6.12
N THR A 138 -7.69 -1.30 -7.39
CA THR A 138 -6.54 -0.95 -8.23
C THR A 138 -6.41 0.57 -8.41
N LEU A 139 -7.51 1.27 -8.72
CA LEU A 139 -7.51 2.73 -8.83
C LEU A 139 -7.12 3.40 -7.51
N MET A 140 -7.59 2.88 -6.37
CA MET A 140 -7.27 3.42 -5.05
C MET A 140 -5.80 3.24 -4.68
N VAL A 141 -5.24 2.07 -4.98
CA VAL A 141 -3.81 1.82 -4.75
C VAL A 141 -2.96 2.74 -5.63
N ILE A 142 -3.32 2.90 -6.91
CA ILE A 142 -2.56 3.76 -7.85
C ILE A 142 -2.63 5.24 -7.47
N SER A 143 -3.75 5.72 -6.93
CA SER A 143 -3.92 7.12 -6.49
C SER A 143 -3.27 7.41 -5.13
N SER A 144 -2.93 6.37 -4.37
CA SER A 144 -2.37 6.48 -3.02
C SER A 144 -0.85 6.68 -3.00
N MET A 145 -0.28 7.36 -2.02
CA MET A 145 1.18 7.39 -1.78
C MET A 145 1.61 6.22 -0.89
N PHE A 146 0.84 5.98 0.17
CA PHE A 146 1.04 4.88 1.09
C PHE A 146 0.14 3.70 0.72
N PHE A 147 0.64 2.50 0.97
CA PHE A 147 -0.17 1.29 0.98
C PHE A 147 0.06 0.63 2.33
N THR A 148 -0.99 0.29 3.06
CA THR A 148 -0.87 -0.50 4.29
C THR A 148 -1.69 -1.76 4.22
N GLY A 149 -1.20 -2.84 4.84
CA GLY A 149 -1.97 -4.06 4.99
C GLY A 149 -1.62 -4.81 6.26
N THR A 150 -2.58 -5.52 6.84
CA THR A 150 -2.36 -6.44 7.96
C THR A 150 -2.30 -7.88 7.46
N ASN A 151 -1.20 -8.59 7.74
CA ASN A 151 -1.07 -10.00 7.38
C ASN A 151 -1.38 -10.92 8.57
N LEU A 152 -2.61 -10.83 9.10
CA LEU A 152 -3.10 -11.77 10.11
C LEU A 152 -3.69 -13.04 9.48
N ALA A 153 -4.17 -12.94 8.23
CA ALA A 153 -4.68 -14.05 7.44
C ALA A 153 -4.20 -13.92 5.99
N ALA A 154 -3.94 -15.06 5.35
CA ALA A 154 -3.54 -15.09 3.95
C ALA A 154 -4.70 -14.57 3.08
N SER A 155 -4.47 -13.49 2.33
CA SER A 155 -5.43 -12.91 1.39
C SER A 155 -4.80 -12.78 0.01
N THR A 156 -5.43 -13.41 -0.98
CA THR A 156 -5.04 -13.27 -2.39
C THR A 156 -5.29 -11.85 -2.90
N GLY A 157 -6.36 -11.18 -2.44
CA GLY A 157 -6.65 -9.79 -2.78
C GLY A 157 -5.55 -8.85 -2.30
N LEU A 158 -5.21 -8.95 -1.01
CA LEU A 158 -4.14 -8.13 -0.42
C LEU A 158 -2.78 -8.36 -1.11
N GLY A 159 -2.48 -9.61 -1.49
CA GLY A 159 -1.27 -9.92 -2.25
C GLY A 159 -1.23 -9.23 -3.63
N THR A 160 -2.35 -9.19 -4.34
CA THR A 160 -2.48 -8.46 -5.61
C THR A 160 -2.33 -6.95 -5.39
N GLU A 161 -2.96 -6.39 -4.36
CA GLU A 161 -2.88 -4.96 -4.04
C GLU A 161 -1.45 -4.53 -3.65
N ILE A 162 -0.75 -5.32 -2.83
CA ILE A 162 0.68 -5.11 -2.49
C ILE A 162 1.53 -5.12 -3.77
N ARG A 163 1.24 -6.03 -4.70
CA ARG A 163 1.97 -6.11 -5.98
C ARG A 163 1.73 -4.86 -6.81
N THR A 164 0.50 -4.38 -6.90
CA THR A 164 0.16 -3.11 -7.56
C THR A 164 0.90 -1.95 -6.90
N ALA A 165 0.89 -1.85 -5.57
CA ALA A 165 1.63 -0.81 -4.85
C ALA A 165 3.14 -0.82 -5.18
N ASN A 166 3.74 -2.01 -5.29
CA ASN A 166 5.14 -2.18 -5.68
C ASN A 166 5.43 -1.77 -7.13
N ILE A 167 4.50 -2.03 -8.06
CA ILE A 167 4.63 -1.63 -9.48
C ILE A 167 4.56 -0.10 -9.60
N TYR A 168 3.68 0.54 -8.82
CA TYR A 168 3.52 1.98 -8.81
C TYR A 168 4.43 2.71 -7.83
N ASN A 169 5.41 2.02 -7.24
CA ASN A 169 6.45 2.63 -6.41
C ASN A 169 5.87 3.43 -5.22
N LYS A 170 4.87 2.86 -4.55
CA LYS A 170 4.28 3.41 -3.33
C LYS A 170 5.20 3.19 -2.12
N PHE A 171 4.78 3.64 -0.93
CA PHE A 171 5.30 3.14 0.35
C PHE A 171 4.44 1.98 0.88
N PRO A 172 4.70 0.72 0.48
CA PRO A 172 4.01 -0.41 1.05
C PRO A 172 4.56 -0.73 2.44
N ILE A 173 3.66 -0.75 3.42
CA ILE A 173 3.92 -1.06 4.82
C ILE A 173 3.03 -2.25 5.21
N GLU A 174 3.65 -3.32 5.66
CA GLU A 174 2.97 -4.52 6.07
C GLU A 174 3.08 -4.70 7.59
N PHE A 175 1.93 -4.72 8.26
CA PHE A 175 1.84 -4.95 9.69
C PHE A 175 1.69 -6.43 9.95
N VAL A 176 2.58 -6.97 10.77
CA VAL A 176 2.63 -8.40 11.10
C VAL A 176 2.56 -8.56 12.59
N LYS A 177 1.59 -9.33 13.08
CA LYS A 177 1.50 -9.62 14.50
C LYS A 177 2.56 -10.63 14.90
N LYS A 178 3.18 -10.41 16.05
CA LYS A 178 4.24 -11.27 16.60
C LYS A 178 3.77 -12.71 16.69
N GLY A 179 4.56 -13.62 16.14
CA GLY A 179 4.24 -15.05 16.06
C GLY A 179 3.42 -15.46 14.83
N ILE A 180 3.04 -14.50 13.97
CA ILE A 180 2.45 -14.80 12.66
C ILE A 180 3.56 -14.89 11.61
N TYR A 181 3.53 -15.97 10.83
CA TYR A 181 4.46 -16.20 9.73
C TYR A 181 3.85 -15.72 8.41
N VAL A 182 4.61 -14.88 7.73
CA VAL A 182 4.21 -14.24 6.47
C VAL A 182 4.88 -14.92 5.29
N SER A 183 4.13 -15.29 4.24
CA SER A 183 4.69 -16.02 3.09
C SER A 183 5.96 -15.37 2.54
N ARG A 184 7.01 -16.17 2.26
CA ARG A 184 8.23 -15.70 1.58
C ARG A 184 7.95 -15.03 0.23
N MET A 185 6.80 -15.29 -0.40
CA MET A 185 6.39 -14.60 -1.64
C MET A 185 5.56 -13.33 -1.37
N GLY A 186 4.88 -13.24 -0.22
CA GLY A 186 4.10 -12.07 0.20
C GLY A 186 4.97 -10.98 0.81
N THR A 187 5.83 -11.34 1.78
CA THR A 187 6.77 -10.43 2.45
C THR A 187 8.20 -10.48 1.92
N GLY A 188 8.53 -11.48 1.09
CA GLY A 188 9.72 -11.41 0.24
C GLY A 188 9.49 -10.57 -1.02
N ALA A 189 8.37 -9.83 -1.08
CA ALA A 189 8.20 -8.71 -1.98
C ALA A 189 9.33 -7.71 -1.71
N ARG A 190 10.37 -7.80 -2.54
CA ARG A 190 11.42 -6.81 -2.70
C ARG A 190 10.72 -5.45 -2.80
N ARG A 191 10.92 -4.59 -1.78
CA ARG A 191 10.37 -3.22 -1.61
C ARG A 191 9.19 -3.03 -0.63
N VAL A 192 9.05 -3.84 0.42
CA VAL A 192 8.08 -3.61 1.51
C VAL A 192 8.76 -3.27 2.84
N ILE A 193 8.15 -2.38 3.64
CA ILE A 193 8.53 -2.14 5.04
C ILE A 193 7.65 -3.04 5.90
N VAL A 194 8.27 -3.98 6.63
CA VAL A 194 7.55 -4.90 7.51
C VAL A 194 7.68 -4.40 8.95
N LEU A 195 6.54 -4.20 9.63
CA LEU A 195 6.46 -3.78 11.01
C LEU A 195 5.86 -4.90 11.87
N GLU A 196 6.69 -5.55 12.68
CA GLU A 196 6.21 -6.56 13.64
C GLU A 196 5.64 -5.90 14.89
N TYR A 197 4.40 -6.22 15.27
CA TYR A 197 3.77 -5.68 16.48
C TYR A 197 3.25 -6.78 17.40
N GLN A 198 3.23 -6.53 18.70
CA GLN A 198 2.65 -7.43 19.71
C GLN A 198 1.30 -6.89 20.22
N ASP A 199 1.22 -5.58 20.45
CA ASP A 199 0.06 -4.89 21.00
C ASP A 199 -0.04 -3.54 20.31
N LEU A 200 -0.80 -3.50 19.21
CA LEU A 200 -0.88 -2.32 18.35
C LEU A 200 -1.45 -1.12 19.10
N LYS A 201 -2.36 -1.32 20.05
CA LYS A 201 -2.93 -0.26 20.88
C LYS A 201 -1.85 0.46 21.69
N LYS A 202 -0.87 -0.27 22.23
CA LYS A 202 0.28 0.32 22.94
C LYS A 202 1.35 0.86 22.01
N GLN A 203 1.48 0.27 20.82
CA GLN A 203 2.50 0.60 19.84
C GLN A 203 2.06 1.66 18.81
N LYS A 204 0.79 2.09 18.83
CA LYS A 204 0.21 3.09 17.92
C LYS A 204 1.05 4.37 17.84
N PRO A 205 1.51 4.98 18.95
CA PRO A 205 2.32 6.20 18.88
C PRO A 205 3.61 6.03 18.09
N GLN A 206 4.26 4.87 18.18
CA GLN A 206 5.48 4.59 17.43
C GLN A 206 5.17 4.30 15.95
N VAL A 207 3.99 3.78 15.62
CA VAL A 207 3.53 3.69 14.21
C VAL A 207 3.36 5.10 13.64
N VAL A 208 2.75 6.01 14.39
CA VAL A 208 2.63 7.44 14.00
C VAL A 208 4.00 8.03 13.68
N ASP A 209 5.01 7.79 14.52
CA ASP A 209 6.38 8.26 14.29
C ASP A 209 7.00 7.65 13.01
N VAL A 210 6.77 6.36 12.74
CA VAL A 210 7.22 5.70 11.50
C VAL A 210 6.59 6.37 10.28
N ILE A 211 5.29 6.66 10.30
CA ILE A 211 4.60 7.31 9.18
C ILE A 211 5.12 8.74 8.98
N GLY A 212 5.23 9.51 10.06
CA GLY A 212 5.81 10.85 10.02
C GLY A 212 7.20 10.84 9.40
N ARG A 213 8.02 9.84 9.76
CA ARG A 213 9.37 9.65 9.23
C ARG A 213 9.37 9.34 7.73
N LEU A 214 8.50 8.44 7.26
CA LEU A 214 8.44 8.07 5.85
C LEU A 214 7.98 9.21 4.95
N ARG A 215 7.12 10.10 5.45
CA ARG A 215 6.66 11.30 4.73
C ARG A 215 7.77 12.31 4.42
N GLU A 216 8.93 12.18 5.05
CA GLU A 216 10.10 13.00 4.73
C GLU A 216 10.79 12.60 3.42
N PHE A 217 10.34 11.53 2.76
CA PHE A 217 10.95 10.98 1.56
C PHE A 217 9.95 10.88 0.40
N SER A 218 10.47 10.90 -0.82
CA SER A 218 9.77 10.35 -1.98
C SER A 218 10.15 8.89 -2.18
N PRO A 219 9.19 7.99 -2.52
CA PRO A 219 9.48 6.57 -2.65
C PRO A 219 10.30 6.27 -3.90
N GLY A 220 11.05 5.18 -3.85
CA GLY A 220 12.02 4.83 -4.87
C GLY A 220 12.34 3.35 -4.92
N VAL A 221 12.95 2.92 -6.02
CA VAL A 221 13.51 1.58 -6.16
C VAL A 221 15.02 1.68 -6.21
N GLY A 222 15.69 0.88 -5.39
CA GLY A 222 17.15 0.80 -5.39
C GLY A 222 17.63 -0.54 -4.86
N THR A 223 18.93 -0.61 -4.58
CA THR A 223 19.57 -1.76 -3.95
C THR A 223 20.30 -1.33 -2.69
N CYS A 224 20.36 -2.20 -1.68
CA CYS A 224 21.24 -1.98 -0.54
C CYS A 224 21.93 -3.30 -0.11
N PRO A 225 23.06 -3.24 0.61
CA PRO A 225 23.86 -4.43 0.92
C PRO A 225 23.11 -5.50 1.72
N VAL A 226 22.20 -5.10 2.62
CA VAL A 226 21.50 -6.02 3.53
C VAL A 226 20.18 -6.51 2.92
N HIS A 227 19.40 -5.62 2.31
CA HIS A 227 18.05 -5.92 1.82
C HIS A 227 17.98 -6.22 0.31
N GLY A 228 19.11 -6.17 -0.40
CA GLY A 228 19.15 -6.38 -1.86
C GLY A 228 18.30 -5.33 -2.59
N ASN A 229 17.55 -5.75 -3.63
CA ASN A 229 16.56 -4.88 -4.30
C ASN A 229 15.47 -4.49 -3.30
N THR A 230 15.37 -3.19 -2.99
CA THR A 230 14.56 -2.71 -1.88
C THR A 230 13.95 -1.33 -2.16
N LEU A 231 13.05 -0.93 -1.26
CA LEU A 231 12.44 0.39 -1.24
C LEU A 231 13.48 1.40 -0.74
N VAL A 232 13.71 2.44 -1.51
CA VAL A 232 14.59 3.55 -1.13
C VAL A 232 13.79 4.84 -1.05
N GLY A 233 14.24 5.77 -0.21
CA GLY A 233 13.68 7.09 -0.05
C GLY A 233 14.63 8.12 -0.63
N PHE A 234 14.08 9.05 -1.40
CA PHE A 234 14.81 10.20 -1.91
C PHE A 234 14.47 11.43 -1.07
N ARG A 235 15.51 12.13 -0.60
CA ARG A 235 15.37 13.40 0.12
C ARG A 235 16.61 14.25 -0.13
N ASP A 236 16.42 15.49 -0.56
CA ASP A 236 17.51 16.47 -0.75
C ASP A 236 18.68 15.92 -1.61
N GLY A 237 18.35 15.13 -2.64
CA GLY A 237 19.33 14.48 -3.51
C GLY A 237 20.03 13.25 -2.92
N GLN A 238 19.72 12.88 -1.68
CA GLN A 238 20.24 11.67 -1.02
C GLN A 238 19.29 10.49 -1.20
N THR A 239 19.87 9.29 -1.32
CA THR A 239 19.14 8.02 -1.41
C THR A 239 19.34 7.23 -0.12
N THR A 240 18.25 6.82 0.52
CA THR A 240 18.27 6.08 1.80
C THR A 240 17.55 4.74 1.66
N CYS A 241 18.14 3.65 2.18
CA CYS A 241 17.43 2.37 2.33
C CYS A 241 16.37 2.50 3.42
N LEU A 242 15.09 2.51 3.06
CA LEU A 242 14.01 2.77 4.01
C LEU A 242 13.78 1.61 4.99
N PRO A 243 13.74 0.33 4.57
CA PRO A 243 13.63 -0.77 5.53
C PRO A 243 14.78 -0.77 6.55
N GLY A 244 16.02 -0.52 6.10
CA GLY A 244 17.18 -0.43 7.00
C GLY A 244 17.13 0.78 7.95
N LEU A 245 16.62 1.93 7.47
CA LEU A 245 16.41 3.11 8.30
C LEU A 245 15.38 2.83 9.41
N ILE A 246 14.21 2.31 9.03
CA ILE A 246 13.12 2.03 9.96
C ILE A 246 13.52 0.97 10.98
N GLN A 247 14.19 -0.11 10.57
CA GLN A 247 14.69 -1.13 11.49
C GLN A 247 15.69 -0.60 12.52
N LYS A 248 16.44 0.45 12.15
CA LYS A 248 17.44 1.08 13.02
C LYS A 248 16.80 2.09 13.97
N GLU A 249 15.89 2.93 13.49
CA GLU A 249 15.24 3.98 14.28
C GLU A 249 14.10 3.43 15.16
N PHE A 250 13.45 2.35 14.72
CA PHE A 250 12.30 1.73 15.40
C PHE A 250 12.51 0.23 15.61
N PRO A 251 13.54 -0.19 16.38
CA PRO A 251 13.94 -1.59 16.50
C PRO A 251 12.87 -2.51 17.11
N GLN A 252 11.89 -1.95 17.83
CA GLN A 252 10.75 -2.69 18.37
C GLN A 252 9.83 -3.29 17.29
N PHE A 253 9.93 -2.82 16.04
CA PHE A 253 9.14 -3.33 14.91
C PHE A 253 9.91 -4.32 14.03
N ASN A 254 11.12 -4.73 14.43
CA ASN A 254 11.94 -5.63 13.64
C ASN A 254 11.31 -7.01 13.53
N TYR A 255 10.91 -7.38 12.32
CA TYR A 255 10.46 -8.73 12.02
C TYR A 255 11.63 -9.70 11.96
N ASP A 256 11.56 -10.78 12.73
CA ASP A 256 12.54 -11.86 12.69
C ASP A 256 12.29 -12.76 11.48
N PHE A 257 13.19 -12.77 10.50
CA PHE A 257 13.13 -13.65 9.32
C PHE A 257 13.91 -14.97 9.50
N SER A 258 14.48 -15.23 10.68
CA SER A 258 15.38 -16.37 10.93
C SER A 258 14.71 -17.73 10.67
N HIS A 259 13.39 -17.83 10.83
CA HIS A 259 12.63 -19.04 10.54
C HIS A 259 12.63 -19.43 9.06
N TYR A 260 13.04 -18.53 8.16
CA TYR A 260 13.18 -18.81 6.72
C TYR A 260 14.60 -19.17 6.26
N GLN A 261 15.58 -19.19 7.15
CA GLN A 261 16.97 -19.48 6.79
C GLN A 261 17.34 -20.97 6.96
N LYS A 262 16.34 -21.85 7.06
CA LYS A 262 16.52 -23.32 7.03
C LYS A 262 16.50 -23.87 5.61
#